data_AF-A0A177FHF6-F1
#
_entry.id   AF-A0A177FHF6-F1
#
_cell.length_a   1.000
_cell.length_b   1.000
_cell.length_c   1.000
_cell.angle_alpha   90.00
_cell.angle_beta   90.00
_cell.angle_gamma   90.00
#
_symmetry.space_group_name_H-M   'P 1'
#
loop_
_entity.id
_entity.type
_entity.pdbx_description
1 polymer ?
#
loop_
_entity_poly.entity_id
_entity_poly.type
_entity_poly.pdbx_seq_one_letter_code
_entity_poly.pdbx_strand_id
1 'polypeptide(L)'
;MVDIVPVSSYPSHISLLPSIQQCNLTNLPENYFLKYYLYHALTWPQLSFVAVVRGSGSKPPRYPKVVGYVLAKMEEDPPDGVQHGHITSLSVMRTHRRLGIAEKLMRMSQRAMAEVFNANYVSLHVRMSNTAALHLYRDTLGFEVEKVESKYYADGEDAFAMRMDLKSMQIKSLPEEDEDEGDGVGSLGKKGEEGETVNGENGKKEKMVKVKVGRGLGVGDLVERNEGSTNAQY
;
A
#
# COMPACT_ATOMS: atom_id res chain seq x y z
N MET A 1 -19.38 18.31 7.58
CA MET A 1 -19.31 16.84 7.32
C MET A 1 -17.87 16.50 6.97
N VAL A 2 -17.34 15.40 7.50
CA VAL A 2 -15.99 14.90 7.15
C VAL A 2 -16.16 13.74 6.17
N ASP A 3 -15.53 13.85 5.01
CA ASP A 3 -15.49 12.81 3.99
C ASP A 3 -14.09 12.21 3.92
N ILE A 4 -13.99 10.89 3.75
CA ILE A 4 -12.71 10.21 3.51
C ILE A 4 -12.68 9.80 2.05
N VAL A 5 -11.66 10.23 1.34
CA VAL A 5 -11.50 10.04 -0.11
C VAL A 5 -10.11 9.48 -0.42
N PRO A 6 -9.94 8.69 -1.50
CA PRO A 6 -8.63 8.23 -1.91
C PRO A 6 -7.74 9.40 -2.37
N VAL A 7 -6.44 9.29 -2.13
CA VAL A 7 -5.48 10.33 -2.54
C VAL A 7 -5.30 10.34 -4.05
N SER A 8 -5.06 9.19 -4.69
CA SER A 8 -4.74 9.14 -6.12
C SER A 8 -5.64 8.25 -6.98
N SER A 9 -6.48 7.40 -6.38
CA SER A 9 -7.51 6.65 -7.12
C SER A 9 -8.64 7.55 -7.61
N TYR A 10 -9.29 7.21 -8.73
CA TYR A 10 -10.36 8.04 -9.33
C TYR A 10 -11.62 8.08 -8.44
N PRO A 11 -12.21 9.27 -8.16
CA PRO A 11 -11.69 10.60 -8.49
C PRO A 11 -10.47 10.99 -7.65
N SER A 12 -9.40 11.42 -8.31
CA SER A 12 -8.09 11.68 -7.70
C SER A 12 -8.06 13.00 -6.93
N HIS A 13 -7.47 12.97 -5.74
CA HIS A 13 -7.26 14.11 -4.85
C HIS A 13 -5.76 14.41 -4.67
N ILE A 14 -4.93 14.05 -5.65
CA ILE A 14 -3.47 14.22 -5.59
C ILE A 14 -3.05 15.69 -5.46
N SER A 15 -3.91 16.62 -5.91
CA SER A 15 -3.72 18.06 -5.70
C SER A 15 -3.75 18.47 -4.22
N LEU A 16 -4.24 17.62 -3.32
CA LEU A 16 -4.25 17.84 -1.87
C LEU A 16 -2.93 17.44 -1.19
N LEU A 17 -1.95 16.86 -1.89
CA LEU A 17 -0.67 16.47 -1.29
C LEU A 17 0.03 17.60 -0.51
N PRO A 18 0.07 18.87 -0.97
CA PRO A 18 0.62 19.96 -0.16
C PRO A 18 -0.16 20.20 1.15
N SER A 19 -1.49 20.02 1.13
CA SER A 19 -2.33 20.15 2.34
C SER A 19 -2.16 18.96 3.29
N ILE A 20 -1.90 17.76 2.74
CA ILE A 20 -1.54 16.57 3.51
C ILE A 20 -0.18 16.78 4.18
N GLN A 21 0.82 17.29 3.45
CA GLN A 21 2.13 17.63 3.99
C GLN A 21 2.00 18.68 5.12
N GLN A 22 1.16 19.71 4.94
CA GLN A 22 0.89 20.68 6.00
C GLN A 22 0.27 20.02 7.24
N CYS A 23 -0.61 19.03 7.04
CA CYS A 23 -1.19 18.25 8.14
C CYS A 23 -0.13 17.42 8.89
N ASN A 24 0.84 16.84 8.18
CA ASN A 24 2.00 16.14 8.76
C ASN A 24 2.84 17.11 9.61
N LEU A 25 3.29 18.21 9.02
CA LEU A 25 4.10 19.26 9.67
C LEU A 25 3.47 19.81 10.96
N THR A 26 2.15 19.86 11.02
CA THR A 26 1.43 20.38 12.19
C THR A 26 1.31 19.35 13.33
N ASN A 27 1.39 18.06 13.04
CA ASN A 27 1.02 17.00 13.98
C ASN A 27 2.15 16.06 14.37
N LEU A 28 3.18 15.91 13.54
CA LEU A 28 4.23 14.91 13.70
C LEU A 28 5.63 15.54 13.59
N PRO A 29 6.59 15.10 14.41
CA PRO A 29 7.99 15.49 14.25
C PRO A 29 8.65 14.81 13.04
N GLU A 30 8.19 13.62 12.63
CA GLU A 30 8.67 12.91 11.45
C GLU A 30 8.04 13.48 10.18
N ASN A 31 8.84 14.23 9.42
CA ASN A 31 8.42 14.98 8.24
C ASN A 31 9.14 14.51 6.96
N TYR A 32 8.47 14.72 5.82
CA TYR A 32 8.97 14.28 4.52
C TYR A 32 8.87 15.39 3.46
N PHE A 33 9.77 15.34 2.47
CA PHE A 33 9.68 16.19 1.28
C PHE A 33 8.50 15.77 0.40
N LEU A 34 7.96 16.71 -0.39
CA LEU A 34 6.81 16.46 -1.27
C LEU A 34 7.06 15.33 -2.28
N LYS A 35 8.31 15.13 -2.72
CA LYS A 35 8.73 14.00 -3.57
C LYS A 35 8.33 12.65 -2.98
N TYR A 36 8.43 12.49 -1.66
CA TYR A 36 8.10 11.23 -0.98
C TYR A 36 6.60 10.96 -0.97
N TYR A 37 5.78 12.00 -0.81
CA TYR A 37 4.32 11.90 -0.95
C TYR A 37 3.91 11.54 -2.38
N LEU A 38 4.55 12.16 -3.38
CA LEU A 38 4.32 11.84 -4.79
C LEU A 38 4.68 10.39 -5.09
N TYR A 39 5.82 9.92 -4.59
CA TYR A 39 6.23 8.52 -4.74
C TYR A 39 5.16 7.56 -4.20
N HIS A 40 4.64 7.77 -2.98
CA HIS A 40 3.55 6.93 -2.45
C HIS A 40 2.29 6.99 -3.31
N ALA A 41 1.86 8.19 -3.68
CA ALA A 41 0.63 8.41 -4.42
C ALA A 41 0.68 7.81 -5.84
N LEU A 42 1.86 7.75 -6.46
CA LEU A 42 2.05 7.24 -7.81
C LEU A 42 2.37 5.75 -7.84
N THR A 43 3.10 5.22 -6.84
CA THR A 43 3.45 3.79 -6.78
C THR A 43 2.29 2.93 -6.26
N TRP A 44 1.56 3.40 -5.24
CA TRP A 44 0.44 2.64 -4.63
C TRP A 44 -0.83 3.49 -4.51
N PRO A 45 -1.48 3.83 -5.63
CA PRO A 45 -2.54 4.83 -5.65
C PRO A 45 -3.83 4.46 -4.88
N GLN A 46 -4.00 3.19 -4.53
CA GLN A 46 -5.16 2.66 -3.80
C GLN A 46 -4.98 2.68 -2.28
N LEU A 47 -3.76 2.87 -1.76
CA LEU A 47 -3.48 2.63 -0.34
C LEU A 47 -3.64 3.85 0.57
N SER A 48 -3.50 5.05 0.00
CA SER A 48 -3.50 6.29 0.77
C SER A 48 -4.84 7.01 0.67
N PHE A 49 -5.33 7.50 1.82
CA PHE A 49 -6.62 8.18 1.95
C PHE A 49 -6.48 9.49 2.71
N VAL A 50 -7.37 10.43 2.43
CA VAL A 50 -7.41 11.75 3.06
C VAL A 50 -8.80 12.06 3.59
N ALA A 51 -8.85 12.54 4.83
CA ALA A 51 -10.07 13.04 5.46
C ALA A 51 -10.18 14.55 5.23
N VAL A 52 -11.27 14.97 4.61
CA VAL A 52 -11.52 16.34 4.21
C VAL A 52 -12.83 16.87 4.78
N VAL A 53 -12.86 18.14 5.16
CA VAL A 53 -14.08 18.86 5.52
C VAL A 53 -14.56 19.63 4.30
N ARG A 54 -15.76 19.28 3.82
CA ARG A 54 -16.47 20.09 2.82
C ARG A 54 -16.97 21.37 3.48
N GLY A 55 -16.69 22.52 2.88
CA GLY A 55 -17.19 23.81 3.35
C GLY A 55 -18.73 23.80 3.37
N SER A 56 -19.32 24.31 4.44
CA SER A 56 -20.76 24.57 4.52
C SER A 56 -20.99 26.01 4.10
N GLY A 57 -21.53 26.22 2.90
CA GLY A 57 -21.82 27.56 2.37
C GLY A 57 -22.19 27.53 0.89
N SER A 58 -22.83 28.61 0.43
CA SER A 58 -23.25 28.81 -0.96
C SER A 58 -22.09 28.95 -1.96
N LYS A 59 -20.85 29.14 -1.47
CA LYS A 59 -19.61 29.09 -2.25
C LYS A 59 -18.55 28.27 -1.49
N PRO A 60 -18.52 26.94 -1.65
CA PRO A 60 -17.48 26.13 -1.02
C PRO A 60 -16.09 26.54 -1.53
N PRO A 61 -15.04 26.46 -0.70
CA PRO A 61 -13.68 26.76 -1.13
C PRO A 61 -13.27 25.82 -2.27
N ARG A 62 -12.43 26.31 -3.19
CA ARG A 62 -11.94 25.55 -4.35
C ARG A 62 -11.31 24.21 -3.95
N TYR A 63 -10.67 24.17 -2.79
CA TYR A 63 -10.10 22.95 -2.20
C TYR A 63 -10.73 22.69 -0.83
N PRO A 64 -11.13 21.45 -0.54
CA PRO A 64 -11.65 21.10 0.77
C PRO A 64 -10.53 21.12 1.81
N LYS A 65 -10.88 21.36 3.08
CA LYS A 65 -9.89 21.44 4.15
C LYS A 65 -9.47 20.04 4.58
N VAL A 66 -8.18 19.71 4.47
CA VAL A 66 -7.62 18.45 4.98
C VAL A 66 -7.59 18.49 6.51
N VAL A 67 -8.14 17.45 7.14
CA VAL A 67 -8.18 17.30 8.61
C VAL A 67 -7.56 16.00 9.10
N GLY A 68 -7.23 15.08 8.19
CA GLY A 68 -6.46 13.89 8.51
C GLY A 68 -6.06 13.14 7.23
N TYR A 69 -5.13 12.21 7.34
CA TYR A 69 -4.70 11.38 6.22
C TYR A 69 -4.05 10.10 6.74
N VAL A 70 -4.01 9.09 5.87
CA VAL A 70 -3.13 7.92 5.97
C VAL A 70 -2.31 7.84 4.71
N LEU A 71 -0.99 7.75 4.87
CA LEU A 71 -0.01 7.52 3.82
C LEU A 71 0.53 6.11 4.01
N ALA A 72 0.37 5.28 2.99
CA ALA A 72 0.66 3.86 3.05
C ALA A 72 1.31 3.37 1.76
N LYS A 73 2.12 2.31 1.90
CA LYS A 73 2.84 1.65 0.81
C LYS A 73 2.77 0.13 0.94
N MET A 74 3.15 -0.58 -0.11
CA MET A 74 3.61 -1.97 0.03
C MET A 74 5.11 -1.97 0.33
N GLU A 75 5.58 -2.95 1.09
CA GLU A 75 7.02 -3.15 1.26
C GLU A 75 7.61 -3.77 -0.01
N GLU A 76 8.65 -3.14 -0.56
CA GLU A 76 9.22 -3.55 -1.86
C GLU A 76 10.19 -4.72 -1.70
N ASP A 77 10.99 -4.70 -0.63
CA ASP A 77 12.02 -5.71 -0.33
C ASP A 77 11.81 -6.31 1.08
N PRO A 78 10.74 -7.10 1.29
CA PRO A 78 10.44 -7.67 2.61
C PRO A 78 11.56 -8.65 3.03
N PRO A 79 12.19 -8.48 4.21
CA PRO A 79 13.27 -9.35 4.68
C PRO A 79 12.86 -10.82 4.86
N ASP A 80 11.58 -11.05 5.17
CA ASP A 80 10.97 -12.37 5.34
C ASP A 80 10.44 -12.96 4.01
N GLY A 81 10.53 -12.20 2.91
CA GLY A 81 9.96 -12.57 1.61
C GLY A 81 8.44 -12.53 1.55
N VAL A 82 7.76 -12.03 2.59
CA VAL A 82 6.29 -12.01 2.67
C VAL A 82 5.78 -10.65 2.24
N GLN A 83 4.90 -10.64 1.24
CA GLN A 83 4.25 -9.42 0.77
C GLN A 83 3.35 -8.83 1.87
N HIS A 84 3.63 -7.58 2.25
CA HIS A 84 2.92 -6.89 3.30
C HIS A 84 2.86 -5.39 3.05
N GLY A 85 1.86 -4.74 3.63
CA GLY A 85 1.71 -3.29 3.60
C GLY A 85 2.46 -2.62 4.76
N HIS A 86 2.78 -1.35 4.61
CA HIS A 86 3.39 -0.53 5.65
C HIS A 86 2.68 0.82 5.76
N ILE A 87 2.37 1.23 6.99
CA ILE A 87 1.80 2.55 7.29
C ILE A 87 2.95 3.52 7.54
N THR A 88 3.26 4.32 6.52
CA THR A 88 4.31 5.34 6.58
C THR A 88 3.93 6.47 7.51
N SER A 89 2.69 6.97 7.45
CA SER A 89 2.27 8.10 8.27
C SER A 89 0.75 8.17 8.42
N LEU A 90 0.28 8.37 9.66
CA LEU A 90 -1.13 8.57 9.98
C LEU A 90 -1.25 9.79 10.88
N SER A 91 -2.14 10.71 10.50
CA SER A 91 -2.37 11.90 11.33
C SER A 91 -3.78 12.43 11.19
N VAL A 92 -4.29 13.00 12.29
CA VAL A 92 -5.55 13.73 12.36
C VAL A 92 -5.33 15.00 13.16
N MET A 93 -5.77 16.12 12.60
CA MET A 93 -5.75 17.44 13.25
C MET A 93 -6.39 17.36 14.63
N ARG A 94 -5.76 17.98 15.65
CA ARG A 94 -6.22 17.93 17.05
C ARG A 94 -7.71 18.27 17.21
N THR A 95 -8.20 19.26 16.47
CA THR A 95 -9.60 19.70 16.48
C THR A 95 -10.62 18.70 15.93
N HIS A 96 -10.15 17.63 15.25
CA HIS A 96 -10.98 16.60 14.64
C HIS A 96 -10.67 15.19 15.18
N ARG A 97 -9.89 15.09 16.27
CA ARG A 97 -9.63 13.80 16.95
C ARG A 97 -10.87 13.34 17.71
N ARG A 98 -10.89 12.07 18.11
CA ARG A 98 -12.01 11.41 18.83
C ARG A 98 -13.33 11.34 18.05
N LEU A 99 -13.27 11.52 16.73
CA LEU A 99 -14.40 11.36 15.79
C LEU A 99 -14.34 10.05 14.98
N GLY A 100 -13.47 9.10 15.36
CA GLY A 100 -13.26 7.84 14.61
C GLY A 100 -12.58 7.99 13.25
N ILE A 101 -12.04 9.17 12.92
CA ILE A 101 -11.43 9.43 11.60
C ILE A 101 -10.21 8.55 11.35
N ALA A 102 -9.30 8.46 12.33
CA ALA A 102 -8.06 7.67 12.20
C ALA A 102 -8.35 6.18 12.00
N GLU A 103 -9.33 5.64 12.74
CA GLU A 103 -9.77 4.25 12.58
C GLU A 103 -10.32 4.01 11.17
N LYS A 104 -11.20 4.88 10.67
CA LYS A 104 -11.77 4.74 9.31
C LYS A 104 -10.68 4.81 8.23
N LEU A 105 -9.74 5.76 8.34
CA LEU A 105 -8.61 5.87 7.43
C LEU A 105 -7.79 4.57 7.39
N MET A 106 -7.45 4.03 8.56
CA MET A 106 -6.69 2.79 8.69
C MET A 106 -7.44 1.60 8.09
N ARG A 107 -8.73 1.41 8.41
CA ARG A 107 -9.53 0.29 7.88
C ARG A 107 -9.63 0.32 6.36
N MET A 108 -9.76 1.52 5.76
CA MET A 108 -9.78 1.66 4.30
C MET A 108 -8.43 1.29 3.68
N SER A 109 -7.33 1.73 4.29
CA SER A 109 -5.96 1.40 3.83
C SER A 109 -5.67 -0.10 3.96
N GLN A 110 -5.99 -0.70 5.11
CA GLN A 110 -5.83 -2.13 5.38
C GLN A 110 -6.62 -2.99 4.38
N ARG A 111 -7.87 -2.64 4.12
CA ARG A 111 -8.69 -3.31 3.11
C ARG A 111 -8.05 -3.21 1.73
N ALA A 112 -7.62 -2.01 1.32
CA ALA A 112 -6.97 -1.83 0.02
C ALA A 112 -5.67 -2.65 -0.11
N MET A 113 -4.87 -2.75 0.95
CA MET A 113 -3.68 -3.62 0.97
C MET A 113 -4.04 -5.09 0.76
N ALA A 114 -5.07 -5.59 1.46
CA ALA A 114 -5.49 -6.98 1.38
C ALA A 114 -6.13 -7.34 0.04
N GLU A 115 -7.02 -6.48 -0.46
CA GLU A 115 -7.84 -6.74 -1.65
C GLU A 115 -7.09 -6.49 -2.97
N VAL A 116 -6.27 -5.44 -3.04
CA VAL A 116 -5.60 -5.02 -4.29
C VAL A 116 -4.23 -5.66 -4.45
N PHE A 117 -3.52 -5.87 -3.33
CA PHE A 117 -2.13 -6.32 -3.34
C PHE A 117 -1.91 -7.64 -2.60
N ASN A 118 -2.97 -8.34 -2.21
CA ASN A 118 -2.89 -9.61 -1.48
C ASN A 118 -1.93 -9.55 -0.27
N ALA A 119 -1.88 -8.42 0.42
CA ALA A 119 -1.00 -8.24 1.57
C ALA A 119 -1.35 -9.25 2.66
N ASN A 120 -0.35 -9.95 3.20
CA ASN A 120 -0.55 -10.93 4.26
C ASN A 120 -0.71 -10.26 5.62
N TYR A 121 -0.04 -9.14 5.81
CA TYR A 121 -0.13 -8.34 7.03
C TYR A 121 0.14 -6.87 6.70
N VAL A 122 -0.08 -6.01 7.70
CA VAL A 122 0.35 -4.61 7.68
C VAL A 122 1.27 -4.34 8.86
N SER A 123 2.33 -3.58 8.64
CA SER A 123 3.30 -3.17 9.66
C SER A 123 3.31 -1.66 9.87
N LEU A 124 3.73 -1.22 11.05
CA LEU A 124 3.98 0.18 11.38
C LEU A 124 4.94 0.34 12.55
N HIS A 125 5.45 1.55 12.72
CA HIS A 125 6.25 1.95 13.88
C HIS A 125 5.53 3.01 14.70
N VAL A 126 5.58 2.88 16.02
CA VAL A 126 4.99 3.84 16.95
C VAL A 126 5.90 4.10 18.15
N ARG A 127 6.04 5.39 18.50
CA ARG A 127 6.70 5.84 19.73
C ARG A 127 6.11 5.16 20.96
N MET A 128 6.96 4.63 21.84
CA MET A 128 6.51 3.97 23.07
C MET A 128 5.74 4.92 23.99
N SER A 129 6.06 6.21 23.98
CA SER A 129 5.36 7.25 24.76
C SER A 129 3.99 7.65 24.20
N ASN A 130 3.65 7.27 22.95
CA ASN A 130 2.43 7.72 22.28
C ASN A 130 1.21 6.86 22.65
N THR A 131 0.72 7.07 23.87
CA THR A 131 -0.42 6.34 24.45
C THR A 131 -1.69 6.40 23.60
N ALA A 132 -1.96 7.54 22.95
CA ALA A 132 -3.13 7.71 22.11
C ALA A 132 -3.08 6.85 20.84
N ALA A 133 -1.90 6.76 20.21
CA ALA A 133 -1.70 5.91 19.04
C ALA A 133 -1.67 4.43 19.44
N LEU A 134 -1.05 4.09 20.57
CA LEU A 134 -1.05 2.71 21.09
C LEU A 134 -2.47 2.20 21.33
N HIS A 135 -3.34 3.01 21.91
CA HIS A 135 -4.75 2.65 22.09
C HIS A 135 -5.48 2.42 20.75
N LEU A 136 -5.20 3.26 19.74
CA LEU A 136 -5.76 3.07 18.41
C LEU A 136 -5.27 1.75 17.77
N TYR A 137 -3.96 1.54 17.73
CA TYR A 137 -3.38 0.39 17.04
C TYR A 137 -3.67 -0.92 17.76
N ARG A 138 -3.38 -1.01 19.06
CA ARG A 138 -3.55 -2.23 19.83
C ARG A 138 -5.02 -2.52 20.13
N ASP A 139 -5.71 -1.58 20.76
CA ASP A 139 -7.02 -1.85 21.35
C ASP A 139 -8.18 -1.73 20.34
N THR A 140 -8.05 -0.84 19.34
CA THR A 140 -9.13 -0.60 18.35
C THR A 140 -8.94 -1.38 17.06
N LEU A 141 -7.70 -1.45 16.56
CA LEU A 141 -7.38 -2.04 15.26
C LEU A 141 -6.83 -3.46 15.36
N GLY A 142 -6.41 -3.92 16.53
CA GLY A 142 -5.92 -5.29 16.74
C GLY A 142 -4.49 -5.52 16.24
N PHE A 143 -3.64 -4.49 16.26
CA PHE A 143 -2.21 -4.67 16.05
C PHE A 143 -1.55 -5.29 17.28
N GLU A 144 -0.59 -6.16 17.02
CA GLU A 144 0.26 -6.78 18.02
C GLU A 144 1.68 -6.20 17.93
N VAL A 145 2.39 -6.17 19.07
CA VAL A 145 3.79 -5.74 19.10
C VAL A 145 4.65 -6.93 18.68
N GLU A 146 5.41 -6.77 17.60
CA GLU A 146 6.33 -7.79 17.10
C GLU A 146 7.69 -7.69 17.80
N LYS A 147 8.24 -6.47 17.90
CA LYS A 147 9.54 -6.20 18.55
C LYS A 147 9.65 -4.75 18.98
N VAL A 148 10.64 -4.48 19.83
CA VAL A 148 11.07 -3.13 20.19
C VAL A 148 12.31 -2.78 19.38
N GLU A 149 12.30 -1.64 18.71
CA GLU A 149 13.45 -1.11 17.97
C GLU A 149 14.09 0.01 18.78
N SER A 150 15.31 -0.25 19.28
CA SER A 150 16.02 0.70 20.13
C SER A 150 16.50 1.92 19.34
N LYS A 151 16.31 3.11 19.91
CA LYS A 151 16.73 4.40 19.34
C LYS A 151 16.30 4.58 17.89
N TYR A 152 15.08 4.14 17.58
CA TYR A 152 14.53 4.20 16.23
C TYR A 152 14.33 5.64 15.76
N TYR A 153 13.84 6.51 16.64
CA TYR A 153 13.60 7.91 16.31
C TYR A 153 14.84 8.78 16.51
N ALA A 154 14.90 9.92 15.79
CA ALA A 154 16.08 10.80 15.77
C ALA A 154 16.43 11.43 17.12
N ASP A 155 15.44 11.56 18.02
CA ASP A 155 15.61 12.00 19.40
C ASP A 155 16.03 10.87 20.35
N GLY A 156 16.25 9.66 19.82
CA GLY A 156 16.68 8.49 20.57
C GLY A 156 15.55 7.72 21.24
N GLU A 157 14.29 8.08 21.01
CA GLU A 157 13.15 7.30 21.53
C GLU A 157 13.07 5.94 20.83
N ASP A 158 12.78 4.90 21.61
CA ASP A 158 12.49 3.56 21.12
C ASP A 158 11.12 3.50 20.42
N ALA A 159 10.98 2.59 19.46
CA ALA A 159 9.73 2.32 18.76
C ALA A 159 9.22 0.91 19.03
N PHE A 160 7.90 0.76 19.11
CA PHE A 160 7.27 -0.54 18.87
C PHE A 160 7.10 -0.75 17.37
N ALA A 161 7.69 -1.83 16.85
CA ALA A 161 7.30 -2.37 15.56
C ALA A 161 6.04 -3.20 15.77
N MET A 162 4.94 -2.79 15.15
CA MET A 162 3.63 -3.42 15.30
C MET A 162 3.17 -4.05 14.00
N ARG A 163 2.41 -5.14 14.10
CA ARG A 163 1.91 -5.91 12.97
C ARG A 163 0.45 -6.33 13.17
N MET A 164 -0.31 -6.42 12.08
CA MET A 164 -1.67 -6.96 12.05
C MET A 164 -1.86 -7.88 10.83
N ASP A 165 -2.43 -9.07 11.02
CA ASP A 165 -2.75 -10.02 9.95
C ASP A 165 -3.91 -9.51 9.08
N LEU A 166 -3.77 -9.63 7.76
CA LEU A 166 -4.74 -9.21 6.75
C LEU A 166 -5.32 -10.37 5.92
N LYS A 167 -4.84 -11.61 6.10
CA LYS A 167 -5.26 -12.77 5.28
C LYS A 167 -6.76 -13.00 5.28
N SER A 168 -7.43 -12.70 6.39
CA SER A 168 -8.90 -12.83 6.51
C SER A 168 -9.67 -11.84 5.64
N MET A 169 -9.03 -10.74 5.20
CA MET A 169 -9.63 -9.70 4.36
C MET A 169 -9.32 -9.87 2.88
N GLN A 170 -8.48 -10.84 2.50
CA GLN A 170 -8.14 -11.09 1.11
C GLN A 170 -9.34 -11.64 0.33
N ILE A 171 -9.50 -11.20 -0.92
CA ILE A 171 -10.51 -11.78 -1.82
C ILE A 171 -10.06 -13.19 -2.16
N LYS A 172 -10.77 -14.20 -1.66
CA LYS A 172 -10.56 -15.59 -2.07
C LYS A 172 -10.99 -15.69 -3.53
N SER A 173 -10.09 -16.09 -4.42
CA SER A 173 -10.51 -16.57 -5.73
C SER A 173 -11.50 -17.71 -5.51
N LEU A 174 -12.70 -17.60 -6.09
CA LEU A 174 -13.58 -18.75 -6.23
C LEU A 174 -12.75 -19.87 -6.87
N PRO A 175 -12.85 -21.14 -6.42
CA PRO A 175 -12.26 -22.22 -7.18
C PRO A 175 -12.82 -22.12 -8.60
N GLU A 176 -11.93 -22.08 -9.60
CA GLU A 176 -12.33 -22.34 -10.97
C GLU A 176 -12.95 -23.73 -10.94
N GLU A 177 -14.28 -23.81 -11.08
CA GLU A 177 -14.95 -25.07 -11.36
C GLU A 177 -14.44 -25.49 -12.74
N ASP A 178 -13.35 -26.24 -12.76
CA ASP A 178 -12.96 -27.09 -13.89
C ASP A 178 -14.01 -28.21 -14.02
N GLU A 179 -15.26 -27.86 -14.27
CA GLU A 179 -16.23 -28.78 -14.87
C GLU A 179 -15.94 -28.81 -16.37
N ASP A 180 -14.88 -29.53 -16.74
CA ASP A 180 -14.77 -30.13 -18.06
C ASP A 180 -15.82 -31.26 -18.17
N GLU A 181 -17.10 -30.90 -18.18
CA GLU A 181 -18.18 -31.76 -18.67
C GLU A 181 -18.32 -31.62 -20.19
N GLY A 182 -17.20 -31.80 -20.90
CA GLY A 182 -17.19 -32.07 -22.33
C GLY A 182 -17.51 -33.53 -22.60
N ASP A 183 -18.73 -33.98 -22.25
CA ASP A 183 -19.17 -35.35 -22.51
C ASP A 183 -19.16 -35.60 -24.04
N GLY A 184 -18.41 -36.62 -24.45
CA GLY A 184 -18.12 -36.92 -25.85
C GLY A 184 -19.37 -37.31 -26.62
N VAL A 185 -20.00 -36.36 -27.29
CA VAL A 185 -21.11 -36.62 -28.21
C VAL A 185 -20.63 -37.32 -29.48
N GLY A 186 -20.89 -38.62 -29.54
CA GLY A 186 -21.46 -39.25 -30.73
C GLY A 186 -20.47 -39.76 -31.78
N SER A 187 -19.98 -40.98 -31.58
CA SER A 187 -19.55 -41.86 -32.66
C SER A 187 -20.77 -42.31 -33.47
N LEU A 188 -20.90 -41.89 -34.74
CA LEU A 188 -21.77 -42.53 -35.74
C LEU A 188 -21.45 -41.96 -37.14
N GLY A 189 -20.74 -42.74 -37.97
CA GLY A 189 -20.49 -42.36 -39.38
C GLY A 189 -19.44 -43.23 -40.07
N LYS A 190 -19.83 -44.43 -40.50
CA LYS A 190 -19.02 -45.45 -41.18
C LYS A 190 -19.00 -45.21 -42.71
N LYS A 191 -17.81 -45.33 -43.33
CA LYS A 191 -17.48 -45.89 -44.68
C LYS A 191 -16.79 -44.96 -45.70
N GLY A 192 -15.68 -45.49 -46.24
CA GLY A 192 -15.12 -45.30 -47.59
C GLY A 192 -14.35 -43.99 -47.79
N GLU A 193 -13.20 -43.89 -48.44
CA GLU A 193 -12.46 -44.73 -49.38
C GLU A 193 -10.98 -44.28 -49.38
N GLU A 194 -10.15 -45.05 -50.09
CA GLU A 194 -8.70 -44.99 -50.27
C GLU A 194 -8.14 -43.65 -50.78
N GLY A 195 -6.86 -43.38 -50.48
CA GLY A 195 -6.10 -42.29 -51.11
C GLY A 195 -4.69 -42.11 -50.54
N GLU A 196 -3.69 -42.17 -51.43
CA GLU A 196 -2.24 -42.24 -51.21
C GLU A 196 -1.54 -41.02 -50.59
N THR A 197 -0.26 -41.26 -50.27
CA THR A 197 0.86 -40.44 -49.79
C THR A 197 1.03 -39.03 -50.41
N VAL A 198 1.73 -38.12 -49.69
CA VAL A 198 3.04 -37.51 -50.08
C VAL A 198 3.52 -36.45 -49.04
N ASN A 199 4.84 -36.45 -48.83
CA ASN A 199 5.72 -35.61 -48.01
C ASN A 199 5.58 -34.07 -48.10
N GLY A 200 6.05 -33.37 -47.06
CA GLY A 200 6.44 -31.96 -47.10
C GLY A 200 7.10 -31.45 -45.81
N GLU A 201 8.37 -31.03 -45.90
CA GLU A 201 9.31 -30.69 -44.82
C GLU A 201 9.08 -29.36 -44.07
N ASN A 202 9.79 -29.25 -42.93
CA ASN A 202 10.40 -28.06 -42.31
C ASN A 202 9.53 -27.04 -41.55
N GLY A 203 9.65 -27.09 -40.21
CA GLY A 203 9.36 -25.98 -39.30
C GLY A 203 10.29 -26.00 -38.08
N LYS A 204 11.40 -25.26 -38.14
CA LYS A 204 12.33 -25.06 -37.01
C LYS A 204 11.60 -24.37 -35.85
N LYS A 205 11.65 -24.96 -34.65
CA LYS A 205 11.27 -24.31 -33.38
C LYS A 205 12.35 -23.29 -33.00
N GLU A 206 12.06 -21.99 -33.10
CA GLU A 206 12.87 -20.94 -32.49
C GLU A 206 12.68 -20.94 -30.96
N LYS A 207 13.78 -21.06 -30.21
CA LYS A 207 13.78 -20.93 -28.75
C LYS A 207 13.94 -19.46 -28.38
N MET A 208 12.93 -18.88 -27.73
CA MET A 208 13.01 -17.54 -27.13
C MET A 208 13.98 -17.54 -25.93
N VAL A 209 14.91 -16.59 -25.92
CA VAL A 209 15.86 -16.35 -24.82
C VAL A 209 15.22 -15.35 -23.84
N LYS A 210 15.09 -15.73 -22.57
CA LYS A 210 14.71 -14.81 -21.48
C LYS A 210 15.89 -13.91 -21.12
N VAL A 211 15.73 -12.60 -21.31
CA VAL A 211 16.68 -11.58 -20.84
C VAL A 211 16.32 -11.19 -19.41
N LYS A 212 17.29 -11.22 -18.49
CA LYS A 212 17.14 -10.73 -17.11
C LYS A 212 16.95 -9.22 -17.12
N VAL A 213 15.80 -8.75 -16.64
CA VAL A 213 15.55 -7.33 -16.38
C VAL A 213 16.39 -6.92 -15.17
N GLY A 214 17.13 -5.81 -15.31
CA GLY A 214 18.03 -5.29 -14.29
C GLY A 214 17.32 -4.89 -12.99
N ARG A 215 18.07 -4.98 -11.90
CA ARG A 215 17.66 -4.66 -10.53
C ARG A 215 17.21 -3.19 -10.44
N GLY A 216 15.98 -2.94 -10.01
CA GLY A 216 15.56 -1.60 -9.56
C GLY A 216 16.26 -1.27 -8.25
N LEU A 217 16.75 -0.04 -8.10
CA LEU A 217 17.28 0.47 -6.83
C LEU A 217 16.09 0.66 -5.88
N GLY A 218 16.15 0.03 -4.70
CA GLY A 218 15.09 0.06 -3.70
C GLY A 218 15.07 1.36 -2.89
N VAL A 219 13.95 1.59 -2.19
CA VAL A 219 13.65 2.82 -1.41
C VAL A 219 14.70 3.18 -0.35
N GLY A 220 15.51 2.22 0.10
CA GLY A 220 16.61 2.47 1.05
C GLY A 220 17.63 3.49 0.55
N ASP A 221 17.79 3.61 -0.78
CA ASP A 221 18.72 4.54 -1.42
C ASP A 221 18.12 5.96 -1.61
N LEU A 222 16.84 6.15 -1.28
CA LEU A 222 16.14 7.44 -1.39
C LEU A 222 16.09 8.24 -0.08
N VAL A 223 16.66 7.70 0.99
CA VAL A 223 16.84 8.41 2.27
C VAL A 223 18.19 9.12 2.22
N GLU A 224 18.20 10.44 2.01
CA GLU A 224 19.45 11.21 2.09
C GLU A 224 20.02 11.16 3.51
N ARG A 225 21.26 10.69 3.63
CA ARG A 225 22.10 10.95 4.80
C ARG A 225 22.48 12.43 4.78
N ASN A 226 22.25 13.11 5.88
CA ASN A 226 22.66 14.49 6.06
C ASN A 226 24.21 14.54 6.12
N GLU A 227 24.88 14.89 5.02
CA GLU A 227 26.35 14.98 4.90
C GLU A 227 26.96 16.22 5.60
N GLY A 228 26.28 16.76 6.62
CA GLY A 228 26.64 18.00 7.31
C GLY A 228 27.63 17.86 8.48
N SER A 229 28.24 16.70 8.73
CA SER A 229 29.25 16.54 9.78
C SER A 229 30.61 16.22 9.17
N THR A 230 31.24 17.22 8.57
CA THR A 230 32.68 17.20 8.32
C THR A 230 33.42 17.32 9.66
N ASN A 231 34.34 16.39 9.87
CA ASN A 231 35.32 16.38 10.94
C ASN A 231 35.99 17.75 11.09
N ALA A 232 35.82 18.40 12.24
CA ALA A 232 36.80 19.34 12.76
C ALA A 232 37.52 18.65 13.93
N GLN A 233 38.65 18.03 13.63
CA GLN A 233 39.66 17.70 14.63
C GLN A 233 40.34 19.01 15.06
N TYR A 234 40.28 19.31 16.35
CA TYR A 234 41.35 19.94 17.12
C TYR A 234 41.34 19.34 18.53
#